data_AF-A0A257JW32-F1
#
_entry.id   AF-A0A257JW32-F1
#
_cell.length_a   1.000
_cell.length_b   1.000
_cell.length_c   1.000
_cell.angle_alpha   90.00
_cell.angle_beta   90.00
_cell.angle_gamma   90.00
#
_symmetry.space_group_name_H-M   'P 1'
#
loop_
_entity.id
_entity.type
_entity.pdbx_description
1 polymer ?
#
loop_
_entity_poly.entity_id
_entity_poly.type
_entity_poly.pdbx_seq_one_letter_code
_entity_poly.pdbx_strand_id
1 'polypeptide(L)'
;MKVLKIFLFVFFSFALQAQVSDAVYEKMYVYSDSIRKNDLTGKIDPQTVKMADSLTNAHPLAYFAAAAKLLEAFKYNDAAYIWAVGKMRETYYGNFTKYDRAFYDYRDAVSDPVWMFLRSNVDNVVAILKIAATYHLKHDYRLSPRDAKPDHYDEAAHLYERMAEQFSIHESYFENMWLRERKEQEAYNQQK
;
A
#
# COMPACT_ATOMS: atom_id res chain seq x y z
N MET A 1 18.44 -17.20 38.48
CA MET A 1 17.20 -16.40 38.35
C MET A 1 17.23 -15.22 37.36
N LYS A 2 18.38 -14.78 36.82
CA LYS A 2 18.42 -13.66 35.85
C LYS A 2 18.08 -14.08 34.39
N VAL A 3 18.43 -15.30 33.98
CA VAL A 3 18.17 -15.82 32.62
C VAL A 3 16.68 -16.08 32.37
N LEU A 4 15.94 -16.52 33.40
CA LEU A 4 14.49 -16.77 33.30
C LEU A 4 13.67 -15.48 33.09
N LYS A 5 14.14 -14.33 33.60
CA LYS A 5 13.49 -13.03 33.39
C LYS A 5 13.71 -12.46 31.99
N ILE A 6 14.85 -12.76 31.36
CA ILE A 6 15.15 -12.34 29.98
C ILE A 6 14.31 -13.18 28.98
N PHE A 7 14.15 -14.48 29.24
CA PHE A 7 13.32 -15.35 28.41
C PHE A 7 11.83 -14.97 28.44
N LEU A 8 11.29 -14.57 29.60
CA LEU A 8 9.91 -14.09 29.72
C LEU A 8 9.66 -12.75 29.00
N PHE A 9 10.65 -11.85 28.95
CA PHE A 9 10.52 -10.55 28.30
C PHE A 9 10.52 -10.67 26.76
N VAL A 10 11.30 -11.62 26.22
CA VAL A 10 11.31 -11.92 24.78
C VAL A 10 9.98 -12.55 24.35
N PHE A 11 9.44 -13.51 25.12
CA PHE A 11 8.13 -14.11 24.81
C PHE A 11 6.96 -13.11 24.87
N PHE A 12 7.00 -12.15 25.81
CA PHE A 12 5.97 -11.12 25.90
C PHE A 12 6.00 -10.14 24.71
N SER A 13 7.18 -9.90 24.14
CA SER A 13 7.36 -9.02 22.98
C SER A 13 6.82 -9.66 21.69
N PHE A 14 6.99 -10.96 21.51
CA PHE A 14 6.43 -11.70 20.38
C PHE A 14 4.91 -11.88 20.47
N ALA A 15 4.36 -12.11 21.65
CA ALA A 15 2.91 -12.22 21.85
C ALA A 15 2.17 -10.90 21.56
N LEU A 16 2.78 -9.74 21.91
CA LEU A 16 2.24 -8.43 21.57
C LEU A 16 2.26 -8.15 20.07
N GLN A 17 3.35 -8.52 19.37
CA GLN A 17 3.44 -8.30 17.92
C GLN A 17 2.41 -9.14 17.12
N ALA A 18 2.13 -10.36 17.55
CA ALA A 18 1.09 -11.20 16.93
C ALA A 18 -0.33 -10.64 17.15
N GLN A 19 -0.66 -10.17 18.36
CA GLN A 19 -1.97 -9.55 18.61
C GLN A 19 -2.16 -8.23 17.84
N VAL A 20 -1.10 -7.45 17.66
CA VAL A 20 -1.15 -6.21 16.86
C VAL A 20 -1.37 -6.55 15.39
N SER A 21 -0.76 -7.62 14.86
CA SER A 21 -0.99 -8.00 13.47
C SER A 21 -2.45 -8.42 13.24
N ASP A 22 -3.00 -9.29 14.09
CA ASP A 22 -4.38 -9.80 13.93
C ASP A 22 -5.43 -8.68 14.01
N ALA A 23 -5.27 -7.73 14.94
CA ALA A 23 -6.18 -6.60 15.06
C ALA A 23 -6.12 -5.63 13.86
N VAL A 24 -4.95 -5.48 13.21
CA VAL A 24 -4.82 -4.69 11.97
C VAL A 24 -5.47 -5.42 10.79
N TYR A 25 -5.30 -6.74 10.68
CA TYR A 25 -5.91 -7.57 9.64
C TYR A 25 -7.44 -7.54 9.74
N GLU A 26 -8.00 -7.75 10.93
CA GLU A 26 -9.45 -7.73 11.15
C GLU A 26 -10.06 -6.37 10.78
N LYS A 27 -9.46 -5.28 11.29
CA LYS A 27 -9.92 -3.91 10.99
C LYS A 27 -9.85 -3.59 9.50
N MET A 28 -8.86 -4.13 8.79
CA MET A 28 -8.72 -3.91 7.35
C MET A 28 -9.85 -4.58 6.57
N TYR A 29 -10.18 -5.83 6.89
CA TYR A 29 -11.28 -6.52 6.23
C TYR A 29 -12.64 -5.89 6.57
N VAL A 30 -12.85 -5.50 7.83
CA VAL A 30 -14.06 -4.75 8.23
C VAL A 30 -14.17 -3.43 7.45
N TYR A 31 -13.07 -2.68 7.34
CA TYR A 31 -13.06 -1.46 6.54
C TYR A 31 -13.36 -1.76 5.06
N SER A 32 -12.74 -2.79 4.49
CA SER A 32 -12.99 -3.19 3.10
C SER A 32 -14.45 -3.55 2.84
N ASP A 33 -15.06 -4.32 3.73
CA ASP A 33 -16.48 -4.70 3.63
C ASP A 33 -17.40 -3.47 3.71
N SER A 34 -16.92 -2.39 4.34
CA SER A 34 -17.63 -1.11 4.43
C SER A 34 -17.52 -0.27 3.16
N ILE A 35 -16.51 -0.51 2.29
CA ILE A 35 -16.26 0.34 1.11
C ILE A 35 -17.47 0.37 0.18
N ARG A 36 -18.00 -0.80 -0.19
CA ARG A 36 -19.20 -0.88 -1.05
C ARG A 36 -20.43 -0.33 -0.35
N LYS A 37 -20.59 -0.62 0.95
CA LYS A 37 -21.77 -0.22 1.74
C LYS A 37 -21.88 1.29 1.93
N ASN A 38 -20.74 1.97 2.04
CA ASN A 38 -20.64 3.39 2.37
C ASN A 38 -20.14 4.25 1.20
N ASP A 39 -20.11 3.70 -0.02
CA ASP A 39 -19.64 4.40 -1.22
C ASP A 39 -18.21 4.96 -1.04
N LEU A 40 -17.29 4.22 -0.40
CA LEU A 40 -15.93 4.71 -0.13
C LEU A 40 -14.93 4.37 -1.23
N THR A 41 -15.39 3.81 -2.35
CA THR A 41 -14.53 3.37 -3.46
C THR A 41 -13.66 4.51 -3.97
N GLY A 42 -12.33 4.35 -3.85
CA GLY A 42 -11.35 5.36 -4.27
C GLY A 42 -11.44 6.69 -3.53
N LYS A 43 -12.20 6.81 -2.43
CA LYS A 43 -12.27 8.07 -1.67
C LYS A 43 -10.95 8.30 -0.93
N ILE A 44 -10.26 9.39 -1.30
CA ILE A 44 -9.01 9.86 -0.71
C ILE A 44 -9.29 11.16 0.06
N ASP A 45 -8.77 11.26 1.28
CA ASP A 45 -8.84 12.47 2.10
C ASP A 45 -8.07 13.61 1.39
N PRO A 46 -8.65 14.80 1.21
CA PRO A 46 -7.95 15.94 0.62
C PRO A 46 -6.61 16.28 1.32
N GLN A 47 -6.48 16.00 2.62
CA GLN A 47 -5.21 16.19 3.34
C GLN A 47 -4.14 15.18 2.89
N THR A 48 -4.53 13.98 2.45
CA THR A 48 -3.62 13.00 1.87
C THR A 48 -3.10 13.48 0.52
N VAL A 49 -3.92 14.15 -0.30
CA VAL A 49 -3.46 14.75 -1.56
C VAL A 49 -2.42 15.84 -1.28
N LYS A 50 -2.69 16.74 -0.31
CA LYS A 50 -1.70 17.74 0.13
C LYS A 50 -0.42 17.10 0.69
N MET A 51 -0.54 15.97 1.36
CA MET A 51 0.62 15.19 1.81
C MET A 51 1.43 14.72 0.61
N ALA A 52 0.81 14.15 -0.42
CA ALA A 52 1.50 13.76 -1.66
C ALA A 52 2.24 14.95 -2.31
N ASP A 53 1.62 16.13 -2.34
CA ASP A 53 2.23 17.35 -2.88
C ASP A 53 3.50 17.74 -2.12
N SER A 54 3.46 17.65 -0.78
CA SER A 54 4.61 17.94 0.07
C SER A 54 5.79 16.98 -0.15
N LEU A 55 5.50 15.76 -0.62
CA LEU A 55 6.50 14.71 -0.85
C LEU A 55 7.14 14.79 -2.23
N THR A 56 6.66 15.64 -3.15
CA THR A 56 7.19 15.78 -4.52
C THR A 56 8.70 16.10 -4.56
N ASN A 57 9.21 16.71 -3.49
CA ASN A 57 10.62 17.08 -3.30
C ASN A 57 11.42 16.09 -2.44
N ALA A 58 10.79 15.02 -1.94
CA ALA A 58 11.42 14.04 -1.03
C ALA A 58 11.93 12.81 -1.79
N HIS A 59 12.74 11.94 -1.18
CA HIS A 59 13.08 10.65 -1.77
C HIS A 59 11.84 9.72 -1.85
N PRO A 60 11.71 8.78 -2.82
CA PRO A 60 10.57 7.84 -2.88
C PRO A 60 10.27 7.10 -1.57
N LEU A 61 11.31 6.85 -0.76
CA LEU A 61 11.15 6.26 0.59
C LEU A 61 10.16 7.01 1.47
N ALA A 62 10.07 8.33 1.33
CA ALA A 62 9.18 9.16 2.11
C ALA A 62 7.69 8.85 1.83
N TYR A 63 7.36 8.35 0.64
CA TYR A 63 6.00 7.90 0.31
C TYR A 63 5.68 6.62 1.07
N PHE A 64 6.59 5.65 1.09
CA PHE A 64 6.37 4.41 1.86
C PHE A 64 6.28 4.69 3.36
N ALA A 65 7.06 5.65 3.88
CA ALA A 65 6.96 6.06 5.27
C ALA A 65 5.63 6.77 5.60
N ALA A 66 5.13 7.58 4.67
CA ALA A 66 3.81 8.19 4.80
C ALA A 66 2.68 7.15 4.73
N ALA A 67 2.77 6.19 3.80
CA ALA A 67 1.82 5.09 3.68
C ALA A 67 1.79 4.22 4.96
N ALA A 68 2.94 3.90 5.55
CA ALA A 68 3.02 3.16 6.82
C ALA A 68 2.25 3.88 7.95
N LYS A 69 2.45 5.20 8.10
CA LYS A 69 1.71 5.99 9.10
C LYS A 69 0.21 6.02 8.85
N LEU A 70 -0.20 6.04 7.58
CA LEU A 70 -1.62 5.99 7.21
C LEU A 70 -2.23 4.61 7.51
N LEU A 71 -1.48 3.52 7.31
CA LEU A 71 -1.89 2.17 7.74
C LEU A 71 -2.06 2.07 9.25
N GLU A 72 -1.11 2.59 10.03
CA GLU A 72 -1.20 2.66 11.50
C GLU A 72 -2.41 3.47 11.98
N ALA A 73 -2.80 4.48 11.21
CA ALA A 73 -3.99 5.30 11.44
C ALA A 73 -5.29 4.69 10.86
N PHE A 74 -5.25 3.47 10.32
CA PHE A 74 -6.39 2.78 9.68
C PHE A 74 -6.98 3.55 8.46
N LYS A 75 -6.20 4.41 7.82
CA LYS A 75 -6.56 5.17 6.62
C LYS A 75 -6.15 4.40 5.35
N TYR A 76 -6.81 3.28 5.10
CA TYR A 76 -6.33 2.30 4.11
C TYR A 76 -6.36 2.79 2.64
N ASN A 77 -7.41 3.49 2.22
CA ASN A 77 -7.47 4.11 0.88
C ASN A 77 -6.34 5.13 0.69
N ASP A 78 -6.14 6.00 1.68
CA ASP A 78 -5.10 7.02 1.68
C ASP A 78 -3.70 6.39 1.62
N ALA A 79 -3.46 5.35 2.43
CA ALA A 79 -2.21 4.61 2.45
C ALA A 79 -1.92 3.99 1.08
N ALA A 80 -2.91 3.34 0.49
CA ALA A 80 -2.79 2.69 -0.82
C ALA A 80 -2.56 3.69 -1.95
N TYR A 81 -3.22 4.86 -1.91
CA TYR A 81 -2.97 5.95 -2.85
C TYR A 81 -1.54 6.48 -2.74
N ILE A 82 -1.06 6.82 -1.53
CA ILE A 82 0.31 7.31 -1.32
C ILE A 82 1.34 6.26 -1.73
N TRP A 83 1.09 4.99 -1.39
CA TRP A 83 1.95 3.88 -1.79
C TRP A 83 2.03 3.76 -3.32
N ALA A 84 0.90 3.82 -4.03
CA ALA A 84 0.88 3.71 -5.50
C ALA A 84 1.65 4.86 -6.17
N VAL A 85 1.48 6.09 -5.68
CA VAL A 85 2.29 7.24 -6.14
C VAL A 85 3.78 7.01 -5.87
N GLY A 86 4.11 6.52 -4.67
CA GLY A 86 5.47 6.17 -4.28
C GLY A 86 6.11 5.12 -5.19
N LYS A 87 5.36 4.09 -5.60
CA LYS A 87 5.81 3.04 -6.51
C LYS A 87 6.07 3.55 -7.93
N MET A 88 5.18 4.37 -8.49
CA MET A 88 5.45 4.98 -9.81
C MET A 88 6.69 5.87 -9.76
N ARG A 89 6.83 6.62 -8.67
CA ARG A 89 8.01 7.45 -8.45
C ARG A 89 9.28 6.65 -8.25
N GLU A 90 9.21 5.51 -7.55
CA GLU A 90 10.30 4.55 -7.43
C GLU A 90 10.75 4.07 -8.82
N THR A 91 9.84 3.53 -9.63
CA THR A 91 10.12 3.06 -11.00
C THR A 91 10.85 4.12 -11.82
N TYR A 92 10.35 5.34 -11.77
CA TYR A 92 10.90 6.46 -12.54
C TYR A 92 12.25 6.98 -12.01
N TYR A 93 12.44 7.06 -10.68
CA TYR A 93 13.66 7.57 -10.05
C TYR A 93 14.91 6.77 -10.45
N GLY A 94 14.76 5.46 -10.72
CA GLY A 94 15.69 4.68 -11.56
C GLY A 94 17.16 4.59 -11.11
N ASN A 95 17.49 4.93 -9.86
CA ASN A 95 18.87 4.99 -9.35
C ASN A 95 19.01 4.25 -8.01
N PHE A 96 18.60 2.98 -7.99
CA PHE A 96 18.59 2.14 -6.78
C PHE A 96 19.92 1.50 -6.44
N THR A 97 20.92 1.57 -7.33
CA THR A 97 22.24 0.95 -7.12
C THR A 97 23.00 1.49 -5.92
N LYS A 98 22.53 2.59 -5.31
CA LYS A 98 23.09 3.20 -4.10
C LYS A 98 22.23 3.06 -2.84
N TYR A 99 21.01 2.50 -2.95
CA TYR A 99 20.11 2.37 -1.81
C TYR A 99 20.21 0.97 -1.20
N ASP A 100 20.51 0.98 0.09
CA ASP A 100 20.79 -0.17 0.92
C ASP A 100 19.62 -1.16 0.94
N ARG A 101 19.88 -2.44 1.21
CA ARG A 101 18.86 -3.50 1.34
C ARG A 101 17.68 -3.07 2.22
N ALA A 102 17.95 -2.25 3.23
CA ALA A 102 16.97 -1.66 4.12
C ALA A 102 15.85 -0.87 3.41
N PHE A 103 16.12 -0.22 2.27
CA PHE A 103 15.07 0.45 1.48
C PHE A 103 14.05 -0.56 0.94
N TYR A 104 14.54 -1.66 0.36
CA TYR A 104 13.70 -2.71 -0.20
C TYR A 104 12.91 -3.43 0.88
N ASP A 105 13.56 -3.78 1.98
CA ASP A 105 12.90 -4.43 3.12
C ASP A 105 11.78 -3.54 3.68
N TYR A 106 12.02 -2.23 3.81
CA TYR A 106 11.01 -1.30 4.29
C TYR A 106 9.86 -1.11 3.30
N ARG A 107 10.17 -0.94 2.01
CA ARG A 107 9.17 -0.86 0.95
C ARG A 107 8.28 -2.09 0.94
N ASP A 108 8.86 -3.28 1.06
CA ASP A 108 8.14 -4.55 0.98
C ASP A 108 7.26 -4.74 2.22
N ALA A 109 7.79 -4.42 3.41
CA ALA A 109 7.02 -4.44 4.66
C ALA A 109 5.76 -3.55 4.62
N VAL A 110 5.78 -2.44 3.88
CA VAL A 110 4.60 -1.57 3.66
C VAL A 110 3.74 -2.07 2.50
N SER A 111 4.35 -2.65 1.47
CA SER A 111 3.64 -3.10 0.27
C SER A 111 2.70 -4.26 0.55
N ASP A 112 3.11 -5.20 1.41
CA ASP A 112 2.30 -6.37 1.75
C ASP A 112 0.92 -6.01 2.35
N PRO A 113 0.82 -5.20 3.43
CA PRO A 113 -0.47 -4.80 3.98
C PRO A 113 -1.28 -3.92 3.02
N VAL A 114 -0.64 -3.06 2.22
CA VAL A 114 -1.34 -2.28 1.18
C VAL A 114 -1.94 -3.20 0.12
N TRP A 115 -1.18 -4.18 -0.38
CA TRP A 115 -1.67 -5.11 -1.40
C TRP A 115 -2.78 -6.00 -0.87
N MET A 116 -2.68 -6.45 0.36
CA MET A 116 -3.75 -7.21 0.99
C MET A 116 -5.03 -6.38 1.12
N PHE A 117 -4.93 -5.09 1.46
CA PHE A 117 -6.07 -4.17 1.42
C PHE A 117 -6.63 -3.99 0.00
N LEU A 118 -5.77 -3.77 -0.99
CA LEU A 118 -6.23 -3.58 -2.38
C LEU A 118 -6.93 -4.83 -2.92
N ARG A 119 -6.45 -6.03 -2.54
CA ARG A 119 -7.03 -7.32 -2.94
C ARG A 119 -8.36 -7.63 -2.27
N SER A 120 -8.82 -6.85 -1.29
CA SER A 120 -10.12 -7.12 -0.67
C SER A 120 -11.30 -6.50 -1.43
N ASN A 121 -11.06 -5.67 -2.45
CA ASN A 121 -12.10 -5.04 -3.27
C ASN A 121 -11.56 -4.60 -4.65
N VAL A 122 -12.01 -5.27 -5.73
CA VAL A 122 -11.53 -5.01 -7.11
C VAL A 122 -11.84 -3.58 -7.57
N ASP A 123 -13.07 -3.09 -7.36
CA ASP A 123 -13.45 -1.73 -7.74
C ASP A 123 -12.56 -0.69 -7.09
N ASN A 124 -12.23 -0.91 -5.81
CA ASN A 124 -11.41 0.00 -5.03
C ASN A 124 -9.97 0.03 -5.52
N VAL A 125 -9.37 -1.12 -5.83
CA VAL A 125 -8.01 -1.13 -6.41
C VAL A 125 -7.99 -0.45 -7.77
N VAL A 126 -8.97 -0.70 -8.64
CA VAL A 126 -9.07 -0.02 -9.95
C VAL A 126 -9.15 1.50 -9.75
N ALA A 127 -10.00 1.96 -8.83
CA ALA A 127 -10.15 3.38 -8.55
C ALA A 127 -8.86 4.02 -8.01
N ILE A 128 -8.21 3.39 -7.03
CA ILE A 128 -6.97 3.90 -6.42
C ILE A 128 -5.84 3.97 -7.45
N LEU A 129 -5.65 2.93 -8.28
CA LEU A 129 -4.61 2.91 -9.30
C LEU A 129 -4.81 4.03 -10.33
N LYS A 130 -6.06 4.25 -10.78
CA LYS A 130 -6.38 5.34 -11.72
C LYS A 130 -6.18 6.73 -11.11
N ILE A 131 -6.59 6.94 -9.86
CA ILE A 131 -6.40 8.20 -9.14
C ILE A 131 -4.91 8.50 -8.96
N ALA A 132 -4.13 7.50 -8.54
CA ALA A 132 -2.70 7.62 -8.39
C ALA A 132 -2.01 7.95 -9.72
N ALA A 133 -2.32 7.22 -10.80
CA ALA A 133 -1.74 7.47 -12.12
C ALA A 133 -2.08 8.88 -12.64
N THR A 134 -3.33 9.30 -12.49
CA THR A 134 -3.77 10.66 -12.82
C THR A 134 -3.03 11.72 -12.02
N TYR A 135 -2.82 11.47 -10.72
CA TYR A 135 -2.03 12.36 -9.88
C TYR A 135 -0.58 12.44 -10.37
N HIS A 136 0.05 11.29 -10.62
CA HIS A 136 1.43 11.22 -11.11
C HIS A 136 1.60 12.06 -12.36
N LEU A 137 0.77 11.85 -13.40
CA LEU A 137 0.83 12.58 -14.67
C LEU A 137 0.63 14.11 -14.57
N LYS A 138 0.03 14.59 -13.48
CA LYS A 138 -0.24 16.02 -13.25
C LYS A 138 0.86 16.73 -12.45
N HIS A 139 1.77 15.99 -11.82
CA HIS A 139 2.73 16.56 -10.86
C HIS A 139 4.17 16.25 -11.27
N ASP A 140 4.99 17.29 -11.32
CA ASP A 140 6.42 17.14 -11.56
C ASP A 140 7.18 16.95 -10.24
N TYR A 141 8.23 16.13 -10.26
CA TYR A 141 9.00 15.77 -9.07
C TYR A 141 10.36 16.46 -9.08
N ARG A 142 10.63 17.41 -8.19
CA ARG A 142 11.87 18.21 -8.29
C ARG A 142 13.17 17.41 -8.17
N LEU A 143 13.18 16.31 -7.42
CA LEU A 143 14.38 15.45 -7.30
C LEU A 143 14.68 14.63 -8.56
N SER A 144 13.71 14.48 -9.46
CA SER A 144 13.87 13.88 -10.77
C SER A 144 12.76 14.44 -11.64
N PRO A 145 12.98 15.58 -12.31
CA PRO A 145 11.92 16.25 -13.06
C PRO A 145 11.59 15.45 -14.32
N ARG A 146 10.32 15.44 -14.73
CA ARG A 146 9.80 14.71 -15.90
C ARG A 146 10.70 14.87 -17.12
N ASP A 147 11.13 16.10 -17.41
CA ASP A 147 11.97 16.45 -18.55
C ASP A 147 13.33 15.71 -18.57
N ALA A 148 13.80 15.22 -17.42
CA ALA A 148 15.04 14.45 -17.36
C ALA A 148 14.89 13.07 -18.04
N LYS A 149 13.71 12.44 -17.96
CA LYS A 149 13.39 11.11 -18.54
C LYS A 149 11.87 10.99 -18.81
N PRO A 150 11.32 11.71 -19.80
CA PRO A 150 9.87 11.82 -20.01
C PRO A 150 9.22 10.46 -20.29
N ASP A 151 9.86 9.60 -21.10
CA ASP A 151 9.32 8.28 -21.44
C ASP A 151 9.15 7.38 -20.21
N HIS A 152 10.14 7.34 -19.31
CA HIS A 152 10.06 6.54 -18.09
C HIS A 152 9.00 7.08 -17.11
N TYR A 153 8.77 8.39 -17.12
CA TYR A 153 7.78 9.03 -16.27
C TYR A 153 6.36 8.64 -16.71
N ASP A 154 6.09 8.72 -18.03
CA ASP A 154 4.80 8.36 -18.61
C ASP A 154 4.57 6.84 -18.54
N GLU A 155 5.61 6.04 -18.78
CA GLU A 155 5.56 4.57 -18.67
C GLU A 155 5.15 4.11 -17.27
N ALA A 156 5.64 4.77 -16.21
CA ALA A 156 5.27 4.44 -14.84
C ALA A 156 3.76 4.62 -14.59
N ALA A 157 3.15 5.70 -15.09
CA ALA A 157 1.71 5.91 -15.00
C ALA A 157 0.93 4.90 -15.86
N HIS A 158 1.36 4.67 -17.10
CA HIS A 158 0.70 3.73 -18.00
C HIS A 158 0.75 2.28 -17.50
N LEU A 159 1.79 1.87 -16.77
CA LEU A 159 1.82 0.57 -16.10
C LEU A 159 0.64 0.42 -15.13
N TYR A 160 0.35 1.45 -14.33
CA TYR A 160 -0.73 1.44 -13.35
C TYR A 160 -2.10 1.52 -14.02
N GLU A 161 -2.23 2.27 -15.11
CA GLU A 161 -3.45 2.28 -15.93
C GLU A 161 -3.74 0.91 -16.52
N ARG A 162 -2.73 0.24 -17.10
CA ARG A 162 -2.86 -1.13 -17.63
C ARG A 162 -3.21 -2.12 -16.53
N MET A 163 -2.60 -2.02 -15.35
CA MET A 163 -2.96 -2.88 -14.21
C MET A 163 -4.44 -2.68 -13.81
N ALA A 164 -4.89 -1.42 -13.73
CA ALA A 164 -6.29 -1.11 -13.44
C ALA A 164 -7.24 -1.66 -14.51
N GLU A 165 -6.85 -1.60 -15.78
CA GLU A 165 -7.59 -2.20 -16.89
C GLU A 165 -7.66 -3.72 -16.78
N GLN A 166 -6.54 -4.39 -16.49
CA GLN A 166 -6.52 -5.85 -16.30
C GLN A 166 -7.44 -6.29 -15.15
N PHE A 167 -7.43 -5.57 -14.02
CA PHE A 167 -8.35 -5.83 -12.92
C PHE A 167 -9.82 -5.62 -13.33
N SER A 168 -10.10 -4.60 -14.13
CA SER A 168 -11.46 -4.31 -14.61
C SER A 168 -11.97 -5.34 -15.62
N ILE A 169 -11.14 -5.78 -16.57
CA ILE A 169 -11.52 -6.79 -17.58
C ILE A 169 -11.77 -8.15 -16.94
N HIS A 170 -10.97 -8.50 -15.92
CA HIS A 170 -11.02 -9.79 -15.25
C HIS A 170 -11.59 -9.69 -13.83
N GLU A 171 -12.50 -8.75 -13.59
CA GLU A 171 -13.02 -8.42 -12.26
C GLU A 171 -13.51 -9.66 -11.51
N SER A 172 -14.44 -10.42 -12.11
CA SER A 172 -15.01 -11.61 -11.47
C SER A 172 -13.97 -12.70 -11.20
N TYR A 173 -12.90 -12.80 -11.99
CA TYR A 173 -11.81 -13.73 -11.71
C TYR A 173 -11.06 -13.32 -10.44
N PHE A 174 -10.66 -12.05 -10.35
CA PHE A 174 -9.94 -11.52 -9.19
C PHE A 174 -10.79 -11.52 -7.92
N GLU A 175 -12.07 -11.12 -7.99
CA GLU A 175 -12.98 -11.17 -6.85
C GLU A 175 -13.10 -12.58 -6.26
N ASN A 176 -13.31 -13.59 -7.11
CA ASN A 176 -13.46 -14.97 -6.67
C ASN A 176 -12.15 -15.55 -6.10
N MET A 177 -11.02 -15.20 -6.72
CA MET A 177 -9.71 -15.62 -6.25
C MET A 177 -9.41 -15.03 -4.87
N TRP A 178 -9.57 -13.72 -4.69
CA TRP A 178 -9.26 -13.06 -3.43
C TRP A 178 -10.25 -13.37 -2.31
N LEU A 179 -11.53 -13.59 -2.64
CA LEU A 179 -12.50 -14.08 -1.67
C LEU A 179 -12.12 -15.47 -1.13
N ARG A 180 -11.54 -16.32 -1.98
CA ARG A 180 -11.02 -17.63 -1.56
C ARG A 180 -9.81 -17.49 -0.64
N GLU A 181 -8.82 -16.69 -1.04
CA GLU A 181 -7.64 -16.39 -0.21
C GLU A 181 -8.04 -15.88 1.18
N ARG A 182 -9.02 -14.95 1.25
CA ARG A 182 -9.54 -14.45 2.52
C ARG A 182 -10.16 -15.56 3.38
N LYS A 183 -11.00 -16.42 2.81
CA LYS A 183 -11.63 -17.53 3.55
C LYS A 183 -10.60 -18.54 4.06
N GLU A 184 -9.57 -18.82 3.28
CA GLU A 184 -8.46 -19.70 3.69
C GLU A 184 -7.69 -19.10 4.88
N GLN A 185 -7.44 -17.78 4.84
CA GLN A 185 -6.79 -17.07 5.94
C GLN A 185 -7.66 -17.05 7.22
N GLU A 186 -8.96 -16.79 7.08
CA GLU A 186 -9.92 -16.82 8.19
C GLU A 186 -9.96 -18.22 8.84
N ALA A 187 -9.99 -19.29 8.04
CA ALA A 187 -9.97 -20.66 8.53
C ALA A 187 -8.66 -21.02 9.24
N TYR A 188 -7.51 -20.59 8.70
CA TYR A 188 -6.21 -20.79 9.33
C TYR A 188 -6.12 -20.08 10.69
N ASN A 189 -6.64 -18.86 10.80
CA ASN A 189 -6.61 -18.09 12.05
C ASN A 189 -7.50 -18.71 13.15
N GLN A 190 -8.58 -19.41 12.79
CA GLN A 190 -9.46 -20.12 13.75
C GLN A 190 -8.84 -21.41 14.32
N GLN A 191 -7.75 -21.92 13.72
CA GLN A 191 -7.08 -23.14 14.16
C GLN A 191 -5.91 -22.90 15.12
N LYS A 192 -5.54 -21.63 15.35
CA LYS A 192 -4.48 -21.22 16.28
C LYS A 192 -5.04 -20.95 17.68
#